data_AF-A0A822DRL5-F1
#
_entry.id   AF-A0A822DRL5-F1
#
_cell.length_a   1.000
_cell.length_b   1.000
_cell.length_c   1.000
_cell.angle_alpha   90.00
_cell.angle_beta   90.00
_cell.angle_gamma   90.00
#
_symmetry.space_group_name_H-M   'P 1'
#
loop_
_entity.id
_entity.type
_entity.pdbx_description
1 polymer ?
#
loop_
_entity_poly.entity_id
_entity_poly.type
_entity_poly.pdbx_seq_one_letter_code
_entity_poly.pdbx_strand_id
1 'polypeptide(L)' 'TRILCPHCKSTNSIHLRTCYICENVLIPTSTSPCSAYSDHASTSIQCAKCHTNNDSFAKFCSTCGCVIEPPLHIIDTRL' A
#
# COMPACT_ATOMS: atom_id res chain seq x y z
N THR A 1 -9.09 -3.48 -25.44
CA THR A 1 -9.31 -2.06 -25.06
C THR A 1 -7.96 -1.36 -24.98
N ARG A 2 -7.88 -0.07 -25.33
CA ARG A 2 -6.63 0.72 -25.32
C ARG A 2 -6.81 1.95 -24.43
N ILE A 3 -5.71 2.49 -23.90
CA ILE A 3 -5.67 3.71 -23.09
C ILE A 3 -4.61 4.68 -23.64
N LEU A 4 -4.90 5.97 -23.60
CA LEU A 4 -3.98 7.02 -24.05
C LEU A 4 -3.15 7.51 -22.86
N CYS A 5 -1.83 7.58 -23.02
CA CYS A 5 -0.95 8.12 -21.98
C CYS A 5 -1.25 9.62 -21.78
N PRO A 6 -1.53 10.08 -20.54
CA PRO A 6 -1.83 11.49 -20.30
C PRO A 6 -0.61 12.38 -20.54
N HIS A 7 0.60 11.85 -20.40
CA HIS A 7 1.86 12.56 -20.56
C HIS A 7 2.30 12.64 -22.04
N CYS A 8 2.65 11.52 -22.66
CA CYS A 8 3.21 11.51 -24.02
C CYS A 8 2.23 11.20 -25.15
N LYS A 9 0.94 11.02 -24.84
CA LYS A 9 -0.14 10.71 -25.80
C LYS A 9 0.08 9.42 -26.62
N SER A 10 0.97 8.54 -26.18
CA SER A 10 1.09 7.21 -26.79
C SER A 10 -0.15 6.36 -26.48
N THR A 11 -0.49 5.45 -27.40
CA THR A 11 -1.55 4.47 -27.19
C THR A 11 -0.96 3.22 -26.54
N ASN A 12 -1.51 2.83 -25.40
CA ASN A 12 -1.03 1.72 -24.60
C ASN A 12 -2.15 0.67 -24.42
N SER A 13 -1.78 -0.55 -24.07
CA SER A 13 -2.74 -1.57 -23.66
C SER A 13 -3.31 -1.24 -22.28
N ILE A 14 -4.60 -1.49 -22.05
CA ILE A 14 -5.23 -1.30 -20.72
C ILE A 14 -4.65 -2.21 -19.62
N HIS A 15 -3.88 -3.22 -19.99
CA HIS A 15 -3.23 -4.14 -19.06
C HIS A 15 -1.88 -3.61 -18.54
N LEU A 16 -1.38 -2.50 -19.09
CA LEU A 16 -0.12 -1.89 -18.67
C LEU A 16 -0.38 -0.87 -17.56
N ARG A 17 0.45 -0.92 -16.50
CA ARG A 17 0.40 0.05 -15.40
C ARG A 17 1.15 1.35 -15.73
N THR A 18 2.21 1.24 -16.53
CA THR A 18 3.08 2.32 -16.96
C THR A 18 3.12 2.43 -18.48
N CYS A 19 3.40 3.63 -18.97
CA CYS A 19 3.55 3.89 -20.39
C CYS A 19 4.82 3.21 -20.92
N TYR A 20 4.72 2.39 -21.97
CA TYR A 20 5.90 1.70 -22.52
C TYR A 20 6.91 2.65 -23.20
N ILE A 21 6.52 3.91 -23.43
CA ILE A 21 7.36 4.95 -24.05
C ILE A 21 8.03 5.86 -23.03
N CYS A 22 7.28 6.33 -22.03
CA CYS A 22 7.76 7.38 -21.09
C CYS A 22 7.60 6.99 -19.62
N GLU A 23 7.21 5.75 -19.35
CA GLU A 23 7.04 5.17 -18.01
C GLU A 23 6.00 5.84 -17.11
N ASN A 24 5.35 6.91 -17.57
CA ASN A 24 4.27 7.57 -16.85
C ASN A 24 3.16 6.59 -16.48
N VAL A 25 2.66 6.68 -15.24
CA VAL A 25 1.57 5.83 -14.74
C VAL A 25 0.30 6.06 -15.58
N LEU A 26 -0.24 4.99 -16.16
CA LEU A 26 -1.42 5.03 -17.03
C LEU A 26 -2.72 4.84 -16.25
N ILE A 27 -2.64 4.09 -15.16
CA ILE A 27 -3.76 3.78 -14.28
C ILE A 27 -3.31 4.20 -12.87
N PRO A 28 -3.85 5.28 -12.28
CA PRO A 28 -3.74 5.44 -10.84
C PRO A 28 -4.45 4.24 -10.25
N THR A 29 -3.74 3.38 -9.54
CA THR A 29 -4.20 2.08 -9.02
C THR A 29 -5.62 2.14 -8.45
N SER A 30 -6.61 1.87 -9.28
CA SER A 30 -7.94 1.48 -8.85
C SER A 30 -7.95 -0.04 -8.87
N THR A 31 -7.70 -0.60 -7.68
CA THR A 31 -8.43 -1.74 -7.13
C THR A 31 -9.44 -2.36 -8.10
N SER A 32 -9.22 -3.62 -8.47
CA SER A 32 -10.25 -4.46 -9.08
C SER A 32 -11.59 -4.28 -8.33
N PRO A 33 -12.74 -4.13 -9.02
CA PRO A 33 -14.06 -3.99 -8.39
C PRO A 33 -14.58 -5.24 -7.65
N CYS A 34 -13.74 -6.25 -7.39
CA CYS A 34 -14.09 -7.45 -6.63
C CYS A 34 -13.03 -7.71 -5.56
N SER A 35 -12.91 -6.79 -4.60
CA SER A 35 -12.39 -7.06 -3.25
C SER A 35 -12.96 -5.99 -2.33
N ALA A 36 -14.28 -6.04 -2.16
CA ALA A 36 -14.94 -5.44 -1.02
C ALA A 36 -14.58 -6.27 0.24
N TYR A 37 -13.35 -6.10 0.72
CA TYR A 37 -12.97 -6.31 2.12
C TYR A 37 -12.14 -5.11 2.55
N SER A 38 -12.80 -3.95 2.57
CA SER A 38 -12.43 -2.90 3.50
C SER A 38 -12.97 -3.28 4.88
N ASP A 39 -12.36 -4.30 5.50
CA ASP A 39 -12.40 -4.50 6.96
C ASP A 39 -11.23 -5.37 7.38
N HIS A 40 -10.02 -4.88 7.18
CA HIS A 40 -9.04 -5.01 8.23
C HIS A 40 -8.47 -3.62 8.36
N ALA A 41 -8.69 -2.99 9.52
CA ALA A 41 -7.82 -1.93 9.96
C ALA A 41 -6.39 -2.46 9.88
N SER A 42 -5.69 -2.20 8.77
CA SER A 42 -4.26 -2.39 8.67
C SER A 42 -3.66 -1.38 9.62
N THR A 43 -3.60 -1.75 10.90
CA THR A 43 -3.09 -0.98 12.01
C THR A 43 -1.58 -0.81 11.83
N SER A 44 -1.18 0.04 10.88
CA SER A 44 0.23 0.30 10.62
C SER A 44 0.84 0.92 11.86
N ILE A 45 1.93 0.34 12.35
CA ILE A 45 2.66 0.85 13.50
C ILE A 45 3.84 1.69 13.03
N GLN A 46 3.99 2.88 13.62
CA GLN A 46 5.10 3.77 13.31
C GLN A 46 6.29 3.44 14.20
N CYS A 47 7.48 3.30 13.60
CA CYS A 47 8.70 3.08 14.36
C CYS A 47 9.02 4.31 15.24
N ALA A 48 9.21 4.10 16.54
CA ALA A 48 9.55 5.19 17.47
C ALA A 48 10.93 5.83 17.21
N LYS A 49 11.83 5.12 16.51
CA LYS A 49 13.20 5.59 16.25
C LYS A 49 13.31 6.37 14.94
N CYS A 50 12.75 5.84 13.85
CA CYS A 50 12.93 6.40 12.50
C CYS A 50 11.63 6.82 11.82
N HIS A 51 10.49 6.66 12.51
CA HIS A 51 9.17 7.09 12.04
C HIS A 51 8.65 6.43 10.76
N THR A 52 9.30 5.36 10.28
CA THR A 52 8.79 4.54 9.17
C THR A 52 7.51 3.81 9.60
N ASN A 53 6.53 3.72 8.70
CA ASN A 53 5.37 2.85 8.86
C ASN A 53 5.76 1.37 8.63
N ASN A 54 5.31 0.51 9.53
CA ASN A 54 5.52 -0.94 9.47
C ASN A 54 4.17 -1.65 9.60
N ASP A 55 4.15 -2.93 9.24
CA ASP A 55 3.01 -3.82 9.43
C ASP A 55 2.67 -3.98 10.93
N SER A 56 1.39 -4.12 11.29
CA SER A 56 0.96 -4.26 12.69
C SER A 56 1.59 -5.45 13.40
N PHE A 57 1.97 -6.48 12.64
CA PHE A 57 2.58 -7.70 13.14
C PHE A 57 4.11 -7.71 12.98
N ALA A 58 4.72 -6.62 12.51
CA ALA A 58 6.17 -6.52 12.37
C ALA A 58 6.86 -6.50 13.73
N LYS A 59 7.80 -7.43 13.96
CA LYS A 59 8.65 -7.48 15.15
C LYS A 59 9.84 -6.52 15.07
N PHE A 60 10.26 -6.16 13.86
CA PHE A 60 11.41 -5.31 13.59
C PHE A 60 11.06 -4.27 12.53
N CYS A 61 11.68 -3.10 12.64
CA CYS A 61 11.53 -2.06 11.63
C CYS A 61 12.23 -2.45 10.33
N SER A 62 11.49 -2.34 9.22
CA SER A 62 12.00 -2.61 7.88
C SER A 62 13.13 -1.67 7.43
N THR A 63 13.25 -0.49 8.04
CA THR A 63 14.27 0.50 7.71
C THR A 63 15.46 0.45 8.65
N CYS A 64 15.24 0.54 9.97
CA CYS A 64 16.33 0.70 10.94
C CYS A 64 16.67 -0.57 11.72
N GLY A 65 15.88 -1.64 11.56
CA GLY A 65 16.09 -2.93 12.24
C GLY A 65 15.77 -2.95 13.74
N CYS A 66 15.37 -1.81 14.33
CA CYS A 66 15.00 -1.78 15.75
C CYS A 66 13.73 -2.57 16.02
N VAL A 67 13.64 -3.15 17.22
CA VAL A 67 12.45 -3.88 17.68
C VAL A 67 11.26 -2.93 17.72
N ILE A 68 10.14 -3.39 17.20
CA ILE A 68 8.85 -2.70 17.30
C ILE A 68 8.01 -3.48 18.31
N GLU A 69 7.55 -2.79 19.34
CA GLU A 69 6.63 -3.38 20.30
C GLU A 69 5.27 -3.58 19.61
N PRO A 70 4.76 -4.81 19.47
CA PRO A 70 3.44 -5.02 18.90
C PRO A 70 2.40 -4.30 19.77
N PRO A 71 1.33 -3.72 19.18
CA PRO A 71 0.26 -3.16 19.98
C PRO A 71 -0.27 -4.24 20.91
N LEU A 72 -0.25 -3.97 22.23
CA LEU A 72 -0.85 -4.86 23.21
C LEU A 72 -2.28 -5.15 22.75
N HIS A 73 -2.60 -6.42 22.53
CA HIS A 73 -3.98 -6.85 22.30
C HIS A 73 -4.74 -6.57 23.59
N ILE A 74 -5.24 -5.34 23.75
CA ILE A 74 -6.21 -5.01 24.77
C ILE A 74 -7.46 -5.76 24.34
N ILE A 75 -7.63 -6.97 24.88
CA ILE A 75 -8.90 -7.67 24.83
C ILE A 75 -9.82 -6.79 25.68
N ASP A 76 -10.63 -5.94 25.05
CA ASP A 76 -11.64 -5.13 25.72
C ASP A 76 -12.61 -6.09 26.41
N THR A 77 -12.27 -6.44 27.66
CA THR A 77 -13.10 -7.21 28.57
C THR A 77 -13.86 -6.20 29.39
N ARG A 78 -14.74 -5.44 28.73
CA ARG A 78 -15.76 -4.67 29.44
C ARG A 78 -16.90 -5.62 29.81
N LEU A 79 -16.76 -6.21 30.99
CA LEU A 79 -17.86 -6.71 31.83
C LEU A 79 -18.80 -5.56 32.21
#